data_AF-A0A3D3PQF1-F1
#
_entry.id   AF-A0A3D3PQF1-F1
#
_cell.length_a   1.000
_cell.length_b   1.000
_cell.length_c   1.000
_cell.angle_alpha   90.00
_cell.angle_beta   90.00
_cell.angle_gamma   90.00
#
_symmetry.space_group_name_H-M   'P 1'
#
loop_
_entity.id
_entity.type
_entity.pdbx_description
1 polymer ?
#
loop_
_entity_poly.entity_id
_entity_poly.type
_entity_poly.pdbx_seq_one_letter_code
_entity_poly.pdbx_strand_id
1 'polypeptide(L)'
;MKSFQILFVCMGNICRSPTAEGVMRKLVEDAGLQHRVEVDSAGTHGYHIGSPPDTRSQAAAHKRGYNLTGTRARQVVERDFEKFDLL
;
A
#
# COMPACT_ATOMS: atom_id res chain seq x y z
N MET A 1 4.68 -14.65 16.98
CA MET A 1 5.36 -14.84 15.67
C MET A 1 5.51 -13.48 15.02
N LYS A 2 6.64 -13.20 14.35
CA LYS A 2 6.82 -11.99 13.55
C LYS A 2 5.87 -12.03 12.34
N SER A 3 5.18 -10.93 12.06
CA SER A 3 4.38 -10.75 10.83
C SER A 3 5.31 -10.51 9.64
N PHE A 4 5.01 -11.09 8.48
CA PHE A 4 5.75 -10.85 7.23
C PHE A 4 5.32 -9.51 6.63
N GLN A 5 6.26 -8.60 6.41
CA GLN A 5 6.01 -7.21 6.07
C GLN A 5 6.30 -6.95 4.58
N ILE A 6 5.30 -6.47 3.83
CA ILE A 6 5.42 -6.14 2.40
C ILE A 6 5.19 -4.64 2.16
N LEU A 7 6.09 -3.99 1.42
CA LEU A 7 5.95 -2.60 1.01
C LEU A 7 5.85 -2.50 -0.51
N PHE A 8 4.71 -2.06 -1.05
CA PHE A 8 4.62 -1.79 -2.47
C PHE A 8 5.21 -0.41 -2.82
N VAL A 9 6.14 -0.36 -3.77
CA VAL A 9 6.79 0.89 -4.17
C VAL A 9 6.42 1.30 -5.61
N CYS A 10 6.11 2.58 -5.81
CA CYS A 10 6.06 3.19 -7.14
C CYS A 10 6.67 4.60 -7.11
N MET A 11 6.49 5.41 -8.16
CA MET A 11 7.10 6.75 -8.20
C MET A 11 6.47 7.73 -7.19
N GLY A 12 5.15 7.94 -7.26
CA GLY A 12 4.47 9.02 -6.52
C GLY A 12 3.47 8.57 -5.46
N ASN A 13 3.32 7.27 -5.23
CA ASN A 13 2.42 6.68 -4.22
C ASN A 13 0.96 7.16 -4.26
N ILE A 14 0.44 7.43 -5.46
CA ILE A 14 -0.98 7.82 -5.64
C ILE A 14 -1.76 6.89 -6.58
N CYS A 15 -1.11 6.14 -7.46
CA CYS A 15 -1.84 5.26 -8.41
C CYS A 15 -1.53 3.78 -8.16
N ARG A 16 -0.32 3.34 -8.54
CA ARG A 16 0.05 1.92 -8.60
C ARG A 16 0.19 1.29 -7.22
N SER A 17 1.09 1.82 -6.39
CA SER A 17 1.39 1.20 -5.11
C SER A 17 0.23 1.25 -4.09
N PRO A 18 -0.58 2.32 -3.98
CA PRO A 18 -1.79 2.28 -3.14
C PRO A 18 -2.80 1.23 -3.62
N THR A 19 -2.94 1.04 -4.93
CA THR A 19 -3.83 0.01 -5.48
C THR A 19 -3.34 -1.38 -5.10
N ALA A 20 -2.03 -1.65 -5.21
CA ALA A 20 -1.45 -2.92 -4.83
C ALA A 20 -1.63 -3.20 -3.32
N GLU A 21 -1.42 -2.19 -2.47
CA GLU A 21 -1.69 -2.28 -1.03
C GLU A 21 -3.14 -2.66 -0.74
N GLY A 22 -4.11 -1.95 -1.33
CA GLY A 22 -5.54 -2.23 -1.11
C GLY A 22 -5.97 -3.61 -1.60
N VAL A 23 -5.43 -4.07 -2.73
CA VAL A 23 -5.68 -5.42 -3.26
C VAL A 23 -5.08 -6.48 -2.35
N MET A 24 -3.81 -6.33 -1.97
CA MET A 24 -3.11 -7.31 -1.13
C MET A 24 -3.74 -7.38 0.27
N ARG A 25 -4.11 -6.23 0.85
CA ARG A 25 -4.82 -6.17 2.13
C ARG A 25 -6.09 -7.02 2.10
N LYS A 26 -6.92 -6.84 1.07
CA LYS A 26 -8.14 -7.65 0.90
C LYS A 26 -7.83 -9.15 0.72
N LEU A 27 -6.81 -9.51 -0.06
CA LEU A 27 -6.43 -10.92 -0.23
C LEU A 27 -5.95 -11.56 1.09
N VAL A 28 -5.20 -10.82 1.89
CA VAL A 28 -4.74 -11.25 3.22
C VAL A 28 -5.92 -11.45 4.17
N GLU A 29 -6.88 -10.52 4.18
CA GLU A 29 -8.11 -10.62 4.97
C GLU A 29 -8.98 -11.81 4.54
N ASP A 30 -9.24 -11.96 3.24
CA ASP A 30 -10.04 -13.06 2.68
C ASP A 30 -9.40 -14.44 2.97
N ALA A 31 -8.07 -14.49 3.10
CA ALA A 31 -7.32 -15.69 3.48
C ALA A 31 -7.18 -15.90 5.01
N GLY A 32 -7.66 -14.97 5.85
CA GLY A 32 -7.53 -15.05 7.30
C GLY A 32 -6.10 -14.85 7.83
N LEU A 33 -5.23 -14.21 7.05
CA LEU A 33 -3.80 -14.04 7.33
C LEU A 33 -3.41 -12.68 7.92
N GLN A 34 -4.38 -11.83 8.29
CA GLN A 34 -4.15 -10.47 8.81
C GLN A 34 -3.25 -10.40 10.06
N HIS A 35 -3.08 -11.50 10.78
CA HIS A 35 -2.21 -11.61 11.96
C HIS A 35 -0.78 -12.08 11.61
N ARG A 36 -0.52 -12.35 10.33
CA ARG A 36 0.75 -12.90 9.81
C ARG A 36 1.36 -12.10 8.67
N VAL A 37 0.58 -11.23 8.02
CA VAL A 37 1.05 -10.40 6.91
C VAL A 37 0.61 -8.96 7.13
N GLU A 38 1.57 -8.05 7.10
CA GLU A 38 1.33 -6.60 7.13
C GLU A 38 1.73 -6.00 5.77
N VAL A 39 0.94 -5.03 5.31
CA VAL A 39 1.11 -4.40 4.00
C VAL A 39 1.07 -2.88 4.11
N ASP A 40 1.92 -2.23 3.33
CA ASP A 40 1.98 -0.78 3.19
C ASP A 40 2.35 -0.40 1.76
N SER A 41 2.30 0.89 1.42
CA SER A 41 2.83 1.42 0.17
C SER A 41 3.59 2.73 0.34
N ALA A 42 4.54 2.97 -0.56
CA ALA A 42 5.34 4.19 -0.59
C ALA A 42 5.72 4.61 -2.01
N GLY A 43 6.29 5.82 -2.11
CA GLY A 43 6.74 6.46 -3.33
C GLY A 43 8.24 6.72 -3.29
N THR A 44 8.93 6.58 -4.41
CA THR A 44 10.34 6.99 -4.49
C THR A 44 10.50 8.52 -4.44
N HIS A 45 9.46 9.25 -4.85
CA HIS A 45 9.41 10.71 -4.84
C HIS A 45 8.41 11.22 -3.79
N GLY A 46 8.71 12.38 -3.20
CA GLY A 46 7.89 13.03 -2.17
C GLY A 46 6.82 14.01 -2.67
N TYR A 47 6.55 14.11 -3.99
CA TYR A 47 5.67 15.15 -4.55
C TYR A 47 4.23 15.15 -4.02
N HIS A 48 3.75 14.00 -3.55
CA HIS A 48 2.36 13.81 -3.15
C HIS A 48 2.19 13.49 -1.67
N ILE A 49 3.22 13.65 -0.81
CA ILE A 49 3.15 13.27 0.60
C ILE A 49 1.86 13.82 1.27
N GLY A 50 1.13 12.96 1.98
CA GLY A 50 -0.14 13.27 2.64
C GLY A 50 -1.36 13.31 1.72
N SER A 51 -1.19 13.19 0.40
CA SER A 51 -2.31 13.16 -0.56
C SER A 51 -3.03 11.80 -0.50
N PRO A 52 -4.35 11.75 -0.77
CA PRO A 52 -5.03 10.50 -1.03
C PRO A 52 -4.57 9.89 -2.37
N PRO A 53 -4.87 8.61 -2.64
CA PRO A 53 -4.68 8.03 -3.95
C PRO A 53 -5.40 8.82 -5.05
N ASP A 54 -4.91 8.76 -6.28
CA ASP A 54 -5.51 9.40 -7.46
C ASP A 54 -6.97 8.94 -7.61
N THR A 55 -7.85 9.88 -7.95
CA THR A 55 -9.29 9.64 -8.02
C THR A 55 -9.67 8.56 -9.03
N ARG A 56 -8.91 8.40 -10.13
CA ARG A 56 -9.11 7.34 -11.11
C ARG A 56 -8.75 5.98 -10.53
N SER A 57 -7.68 5.94 -9.72
CA SER A 57 -7.27 4.73 -9.01
C SER A 57 -8.32 4.31 -7.98
N GLN A 58 -8.83 5.26 -7.20
CA GLN A 58 -9.91 5.02 -6.25
C GLN A 58 -11.17 4.49 -6.95
N ALA A 59 -11.60 5.13 -8.04
CA ALA A 59 -12.78 4.70 -8.80
C ALA A 59 -12.60 3.28 -9.38
N ALA A 60 -11.42 2.96 -9.93
CA ALA A 60 -11.12 1.65 -10.48
C ALA A 60 -11.09 0.55 -9.41
N ALA A 61 -10.53 0.85 -8.23
CA ALA A 61 -10.48 -0.04 -7.09
C ALA A 61 -11.87 -0.28 -6.49
N HIS A 62 -12.65 0.79 -6.26
CA HIS A 62 -14.00 0.71 -5.74
C HIS A 62 -14.92 -0.15 -6.63
N LYS A 63 -14.84 0.01 -7.96
CA LYS A 63 -15.59 -0.81 -8.93
C LYS A 63 -15.32 -2.32 -8.79
N ARG A 64 -14.20 -2.71 -8.19
CA ARG A 64 -13.77 -4.10 -7.97
C ARG A 64 -13.87 -4.54 -6.50
N GLY A 65 -14.43 -3.70 -5.62
CA GLY A 65 -14.59 -4.02 -4.20
C GLY A 65 -13.33 -3.84 -3.35
N TYR A 66 -12.36 -3.04 -3.81
CA TYR A 66 -11.17 -2.67 -3.03
C TYR A 66 -11.30 -1.26 -2.44
N ASN A 67 -10.94 -1.11 -1.17
CA ASN A 67 -10.98 0.17 -0.46
C ASN A 67 -9.58 0.81 -0.38
N LEU A 68 -9.41 2.00 -0.95
CA LEU A 68 -8.15 2.78 -0.90
C LEU A 68 -8.24 4.04 -0.02
N THR A 69 -9.38 4.29 0.63
CA THR A 69 -9.67 5.58 1.28
C THR A 69 -8.77 5.90 2.47
N GLY A 70 -8.23 4.87 3.15
CA GLY A 70 -7.33 4.99 4.29
C GLY A 70 -5.88 5.27 3.93
N THR A 71 -5.45 5.01 2.68
CA THR A 71 -4.05 5.15 2.28
C THR A 71 -3.70 6.63 2.08
N ARG A 72 -2.49 7.02 2.48
CA ARG A 72 -1.94 8.36 2.23
C ARG A 72 -0.56 8.22 1.65
N ALA A 73 -0.31 9.01 0.62
CA ALA A 73 0.98 9.00 -0.06
C ALA A 73 2.10 9.36 0.93
N ARG A 74 3.18 8.59 0.92
CA ARG A 74 4.42 8.84 1.66
C ARG A 74 5.63 8.50 0.81
N GLN A 75 6.78 9.04 1.18
CA GLN A 75 8.04 8.67 0.54
C GLN A 75 8.64 7.44 1.24
N VAL A 76 9.37 6.61 0.47
CA VAL A 76 10.25 5.58 1.02
C VAL A 76 11.34 6.25 1.86
N VAL A 77 11.62 5.69 3.03
CA VAL A 77 12.70 6.13 3.93
C VAL A 77 13.67 4.99 4.21
N GLU A 78 14.88 5.28 4.70
CA GLU A 78 15.91 4.26 4.98
C GLU A 78 15.41 3.15 5.92
N ARG A 79 14.61 3.51 6.93
CA ARG A 79 13.98 2.56 7.85
C ARG A 79 13.06 1.54 7.18
N ASP A 80 12.52 1.83 5.99
CA ASP A 80 11.68 0.87 5.27
C ASP A 80 12.48 -0.38 4.87
N PHE A 81 13.75 -0.22 4.50
CA PHE A 81 14.63 -1.33 4.10
C PHE A 81 15.01 -2.26 5.27
N GLU A 82 14.90 -1.76 6.51
CA GLU A 82 15.11 -2.57 7.72
C GLU A 82 13.80 -3.22 8.21
N LYS A 83 12.67 -2.54 7.99
CA LYS A 83 11.35 -2.94 8.48
C LYS A 83 10.71 -4.02 7.62
N PHE A 84 10.72 -3.84 6.30
CA PHE A 84 9.98 -4.68 5.37
C PHE A 84 10.80 -5.87 4.91
N ASP A 85 10.19 -7.05 4.90
CA ASP A 85 10.84 -8.28 4.44
C ASP A 85 10.83 -8.37 2.90
N LEU A 86 9.94 -7.60 2.23
CA LEU A 86 9.84 -7.48 0.76
C LEU A 86 9.43 -6.07 0.33
N LEU A 87 10.09 -5.53 -0.71
CA LEU A 87 9.80 -4.25 -1.37
C LEU A 87 9.48 -4.44 -2.86
#